data_AF-A0A838L147-F1
#
_entry.id   AF-A0A838L147-F1
#
_cell.length_a   1.000
_cell.length_b   1.000
_cell.length_c   1.000
_cell.angle_alpha   90.00
_cell.angle_beta   90.00
_cell.angle_gamma   90.00
#
_symmetry.space_group_name_H-M   'P 1'
#
loop_
_entity.id
_entity.type
_entity.pdbx_description
1 polymer ?
#
loop_
_entity_poly.entity_id
_entity_poly.type
_entity_poly.pdbx_seq_one_letter_code
_entity_poly.pdbx_strand_id
1 'polypeptide(L)' 'MTTITGVVARDIRFPTSEDLDGSDAMNQAPDYSAAYAILKTDTDLEGHGLTFTIGRGNELC' A
#
# COMPACT_ATOMS: atom_id res chain seq x y z
N MET A 1 0.98 3.81 -29.27
CA MET A 1 0.35 2.96 -28.24
C MET A 1 1.22 3.09 -27.01
N THR A 2 0.66 3.48 -25.88
CA THR A 2 1.43 3.71 -24.64
C THR A 2 1.92 2.37 -24.08
N THR A 3 3.14 2.35 -23.56
CA THR A 3 3.78 1.15 -23.00
C THR A 3 4.09 1.35 -21.52
N ILE A 4 3.85 0.31 -20.69
CA ILE A 4 4.29 0.31 -19.29
C ILE A 4 5.80 0.07 -19.28
N THR A 5 6.56 0.98 -18.67
CA THR A 5 8.03 1.00 -18.67
C THR A 5 8.61 0.59 -17.32
N GLY A 6 7.81 0.57 -16.26
CA GLY A 6 8.28 0.16 -14.94
C GLY A 6 7.20 0.15 -13.88
N VAL A 7 7.60 -0.30 -12.70
CA VAL A 7 6.78 -0.29 -11.49
C VAL A 7 7.58 0.31 -10.34
N VAL A 8 6.94 1.18 -9.57
CA VAL A 8 7.45 1.67 -8.28
C VAL A 8 6.55 1.09 -7.20
N ALA A 9 7.13 0.32 -6.28
CA ALA A 9 6.43 -0.21 -5.12
C ALA A 9 6.82 0.60 -3.86
N ARG A 10 5.85 0.86 -2.97
CA ARG A 10 6.08 1.51 -1.67
C ARG A 10 5.40 0.75 -0.54
N ASP A 11 6.13 0.53 0.54
CA ASP A 11 5.59 0.10 1.84
C ASP A 11 5.15 1.35 2.59
N ILE A 12 3.84 1.52 2.75
CA ILE A 12 3.23 2.67 3.44
C ILE A 12 2.45 2.16 4.63
N ARG A 13 2.67 2.73 5.82
CA ARG A 13 1.97 2.35 7.05
C ARG A 13 1.51 3.59 7.81
N PHE A 14 0.30 3.52 8.35
CA PHE A 14 -0.28 4.55 9.20
C PHE A 14 -0.43 3.99 10.63
N PRO A 15 -0.04 4.74 11.67
CA PRO A 15 -0.04 4.26 13.06
C PRO A 15 -1.45 4.28 13.67
N THR A 16 -2.44 3.67 13.00
CA THR A 16 -3.83 3.61 13.46
C THR A 16 -3.98 2.83 14.77
N SER A 17 -2.99 2.01 15.11
CA SER A 17 -2.97 1.29 16.40
C SER A 17 -2.82 2.20 17.62
N GLU A 18 -2.33 3.45 17.47
CA GLU A 18 -2.19 4.39 18.60
C GLU A 18 -3.54 4.76 19.21
N ASP A 19 -4.56 4.95 18.37
CA ASP A 19 -5.94 5.26 18.78
C ASP A 19 -6.88 4.05 18.69
N LEU A 20 -6.36 2.87 18.33
CA LEU A 20 -7.09 1.62 18.12
C LEU A 20 -8.16 1.69 17.00
N ASP A 21 -7.93 2.54 16.00
CA ASP A 21 -8.81 2.67 14.85
C ASP A 21 -8.83 1.38 14.02
N GLY A 22 -10.03 0.87 13.76
CA GLY A 22 -10.20 -0.39 13.02
C GLY A 22 -9.98 -1.66 13.85
N SER A 23 -9.76 -1.55 15.16
CA SER A 23 -9.64 -2.71 16.03
C SER A 23 -10.92 -3.57 16.06
N ASP A 24 -10.73 -4.88 16.11
CA ASP A 24 -11.81 -5.86 16.22
C ASP A 24 -11.41 -7.07 17.11
N ALA A 25 -12.31 -8.04 17.24
CA ALA A 25 -12.08 -9.22 18.09
C ALA A 25 -10.87 -10.08 17.66
N MET A 26 -10.52 -10.05 16.37
CA MET A 26 -9.40 -10.78 15.78
C MET A 26 -8.16 -9.90 15.64
N ASN A 27 -8.33 -8.62 15.31
CA ASN A 27 -7.26 -7.67 15.00
C ASN A 27 -7.28 -6.53 16.04
N GLN A 28 -6.64 -6.74 17.18
CA GLN A 28 -6.77 -5.82 18.33
C GLN A 28 -6.10 -4.45 18.14
N ALA A 29 -5.03 -4.37 17.34
CA ALA A 29 -4.25 -3.15 17.13
C ALA A 29 -3.69 -3.12 15.69
N PRO A 30 -4.53 -2.89 14.67
CA PRO A 30 -4.08 -2.87 13.28
C PRO A 30 -3.38 -1.56 12.95
N ASP A 31 -2.31 -1.64 12.16
CA ASP A 31 -1.72 -0.47 11.50
C ASP A 31 -2.09 -0.50 10.03
N TYR A 32 -3.11 0.27 9.66
CA TYR A 32 -3.57 0.32 8.28
C TYR A 32 -2.41 0.66 7.35
N SER A 33 -2.20 -0.20 6.38
CA SER A 33 -1.01 -0.21 5.54
C SER A 33 -1.38 -0.46 4.09
N ALA A 34 -0.50 -0.03 3.19
CA ALA A 34 -0.66 -0.19 1.77
C ALA A 34 0.65 -0.67 1.14
N ALA A 35 0.57 -1.80 0.44
CA ALA A 35 1.55 -2.17 -0.57
C ALA A 35 1.13 -1.40 -1.83
N TYR A 36 1.71 -0.20 -2.00
CA TYR A 36 1.30 0.75 -3.03
C TYR A 36 2.13 0.58 -4.30
N ALA A 37 1.49 0.51 -5.46
CA ALA A 37 2.14 0.32 -6.75
C ALA A 37 1.80 1.47 -7.71
N ILE A 38 2.85 1.97 -8.39
CA ILE A 38 2.74 2.94 -9.47
C ILE A 38 3.30 2.31 -10.74
N LEU A 39 2.45 2.15 -11.75
CA LEU A 39 2.85 1.76 -13.10
C LEU A 39 3.28 3.02 -13.85
N LYS A 40 4.55 3.08 -14.24
CA LYS A 40 5.09 4.16 -15.08
C LYS A 40 4.91 3.79 -16.55
N THR A 41 4.64 4.80 -17.38
CA THR A 41 4.56 4.61 -18.84
C THR A 41 5.71 5.33 -19.55
N ASP A 42 5.78 5.18 -20.87
CA ASP A 42 6.67 5.94 -21.76
C ASP A 42 6.15 7.37 -22.04
N THR A 43 5.12 7.80 -21.32
CA THR A 43 4.50 9.13 -21.37
C THR A 43 4.29 9.66 -19.96
N ASP A 44 3.65 10.83 -19.83
CA ASP A 44 3.30 11.42 -18.52
C ASP A 44 2.12 10.72 -17.81
N LEU A 45 1.55 9.66 -18.41
CA LEU A 45 0.48 8.87 -17.79
C LEU A 45 1.05 7.90 -16.75
N GLU A 46 0.35 7.77 -15.62
CA GLU A 46 0.68 6.82 -14.55
C GLU A 46 -0.56 6.05 -14.09
N GLY A 47 -0.37 4.77 -13.74
CA GLY A 47 -1.39 3.93 -13.13
C GLY A 47 -1.11 3.75 -11.64
N HIS A 48 -2.10 3.95 -10.79
CA HIS A 48 -1.96 3.87 -9.33
C HIS A 48 -2.86 2.78 -8.76
N GLY A 49 -2.32 1.97 -7.85
CA GLY A 49 -3.08 0.91 -7.18
C GLY A 49 -2.45 0.53 -5.84
N LEU A 50 -3.21 -0.17 -5.01
CA LEU A 50 -2.72 -0.65 -3.72
C LEU A 50 -3.41 -1.95 -3.30
N THR A 51 -2.72 -2.71 -2.45
CA THR A 51 -3.32 -3.75 -1.61
C THR A 51 -3.32 -3.28 -0.17
N PHE A 52 -4.49 -3.36 0.47
CA PHE A 52 -4.65 -3.03 1.87
C PHE A 52 -4.15 -4.17 2.77
N THR A 53 -3.39 -3.81 3.80
CA THR A 53 -2.95 -4.71 4.86
C THR A 53 -3.06 -3.99 6.22
N ILE A 54 -2.79 -4.71 7.32
CA ILE A 54 -2.94 -4.19 8.69
C ILE A 54 -1.62 -4.17 9.48
N GLY A 55 -0.49 -3.95 8.79
CA GLY A 55 0.81 -3.69 9.42
C GLY A 55 1.86 -4.72 9.00
N ARG A 56 2.17 -5.68 9.87
CA ARG A 56 3.14 -6.75 9.57
C ARG A 56 2.73 -7.52 8.31
N GLY A 57 3.69 -7.82 7.44
CA GLY A 57 3.44 -8.47 6.15
C GLY A 57 3.27 -7.49 4.99
N ASN A 58 3.35 -6.17 5.21
CA ASN A 58 3.32 -5.16 4.15
C ASN A 58 4.68 -4.94 3.46
N GLU A 59 5.75 -5.58 3.95
CA GLU A 59 7.10 -5.43 3.45
C GLU A 59 7.21 -5.78 1.96
N LEU A 60 8.03 -5.04 1.22
CA LEU A 60 8.36 -5.30 -0.18
C LEU A 60 9.65 -6.14 -0.31
N CYS A 61 9.78 -6.96 -1.36
CA CYS A 61 10.91 -7.85 -1.60
C CYS A 61 12.16 -7.17 -2.18
#